data_AF-A0A7J7T5H9-F1
#
_entry.id   AF-A0A7J7T5H9-F1
#
_cell.length_a   1.000
_cell.length_b   1.000
_cell.length_c   1.000
_cell.angle_alpha   90.00
_cell.angle_beta   90.00
_cell.angle_gamma   90.00
#
_symmetry.space_group_name_H-M   'P 1'
#
loop_
_entity.id
_entity.type
_entity.pdbx_description
1 polymer ?
#
loop_
_entity_poly.entity_id
_entity_poly.type
_entity_poly.pdbx_seq_one_letter_code
_entity_poly.pdbx_strand_id
1 'polypeptide(L)'
;MSGARCRTLYPFSGERHGQGLRFAAGELITLLQVPDGGWWEGEKEDGLRGWFPASYVQLLEKPGMVPPPPGEESQSVVLPPGWQSYLSPQGRRYYVNTTTNETTWERPSGSGIPASPGTHRSPLPPTVNGYHASGTPAHPPETAHMSVRKSAADPQNLGSSSPGKKQSKENTITINCVTFPHPDTMPEQQLLKPTEWSYCDYFWADKKDPQGNGNVAGFELLLQKQLKGKQMQKEMSEFIRERIKIEEEYAKNLAKLSQNSLAAQEEGSLGEAWAQVKKSLADEAEVHLKFSAKLHSEVEKPLMNFRENFKKDMKKCDHHIADLRKQLASRYAAVEKARKALTERQRDLEMKTQQLEIKLSNKTEEDIKKARRKSTQAGDDLMRCVDLYNQAQSKWFEEMVTTTLELERLEVERVEMIRQHLCQYTQLRHETDMFNQSTVEPVDQLLRKVDPAKDRELWVREHKTGNIRPVDMEI
;
A
#
# COMPACT_ATOMS: atom_id res chain seq x y z
N MET A 1 9.97 -17.03 -31.50
CA MET A 1 10.09 -17.96 -30.35
C MET A 1 9.16 -19.16 -30.53
N SER A 2 9.18 -19.83 -31.68
CA SER A 2 8.36 -21.03 -31.89
C SER A 2 9.01 -22.22 -31.18
N GLY A 3 8.24 -22.98 -30.40
CA GLY A 3 8.70 -24.16 -29.67
C GLY A 3 9.13 -23.92 -28.20
N ALA A 4 9.02 -22.70 -27.67
CA ALA A 4 9.25 -22.46 -26.24
C ALA A 4 8.07 -22.96 -25.40
N ARG A 5 8.32 -23.51 -24.21
CA ARG A 5 7.27 -24.01 -23.31
C ARG A 5 6.94 -22.98 -22.24
N CYS A 6 5.68 -22.89 -21.85
CA CYS A 6 5.22 -22.08 -20.71
C CYS A 6 4.32 -22.90 -19.79
N ARG A 7 4.28 -22.49 -18.51
CA ARG A 7 3.39 -23.04 -17.49
C ARG A 7 2.25 -22.08 -17.23
N THR A 8 1.03 -22.57 -17.17
CA THR A 8 -0.14 -21.75 -16.83
C THR A 8 -0.13 -21.42 -15.34
N LEU A 9 -0.40 -20.15 -15.01
CA LEU A 9 -0.47 -19.65 -13.64
C LEU A 9 -1.91 -19.62 -13.11
N TYR A 10 -2.88 -19.40 -14.01
CA TYR A 10 -4.31 -19.28 -13.70
C TYR A 10 -5.13 -20.09 -14.71
N PRO A 11 -6.33 -20.57 -14.33
CA PRO A 11 -7.22 -21.22 -15.29
C PRO A 11 -7.76 -20.22 -16.32
N PHE A 12 -7.92 -20.67 -17.56
CA PHE A 12 -8.48 -19.89 -18.66
C PHE A 12 -9.50 -20.74 -19.43
N SER A 13 -10.74 -20.25 -19.55
CA SER A 13 -11.85 -21.02 -20.12
C SER A 13 -11.91 -20.97 -21.65
N GLY A 14 -11.32 -19.97 -22.29
CA GLY A 14 -11.32 -19.82 -23.76
C GLY A 14 -12.69 -19.48 -24.39
N GLU A 15 -13.81 -19.73 -23.71
CA GLU A 15 -15.19 -19.65 -24.23
C GLU A 15 -15.60 -18.28 -24.80
N ARG A 16 -14.93 -17.20 -24.41
CA ARG A 16 -15.19 -15.84 -24.92
C ARG A 16 -14.42 -15.52 -26.21
N HIS A 17 -13.53 -16.42 -26.66
CA HIS A 17 -12.79 -16.33 -27.91
C HIS A 17 -13.07 -17.58 -28.76
N GLY A 18 -13.57 -17.42 -29.99
CA GLY A 18 -13.84 -18.54 -30.90
C GLY A 18 -12.61 -19.41 -31.24
N GLN A 19 -11.40 -18.94 -30.90
CA GLN A 19 -10.14 -19.69 -31.02
C GLN A 19 -9.36 -19.72 -29.69
N GLY A 20 -10.02 -19.58 -28.54
CA GLY A 20 -9.38 -19.54 -27.22
C GLY A 20 -8.96 -20.93 -26.72
N LEU A 21 -7.71 -21.08 -26.27
CA LEU A 21 -7.20 -22.35 -25.74
C LEU A 21 -7.58 -22.53 -24.27
N ARG A 22 -8.41 -23.51 -23.94
CA ARG A 22 -8.81 -23.79 -22.55
C ARG A 22 -7.75 -24.57 -21.76
N PHE A 23 -7.43 -24.12 -20.55
CA PHE A 23 -6.52 -24.79 -19.61
C PHE A 23 -6.80 -24.47 -18.14
N ALA A 24 -6.42 -25.36 -17.23
CA ALA A 24 -6.32 -25.11 -15.80
C ALA A 24 -4.95 -24.51 -15.42
N ALA A 25 -4.82 -24.00 -14.19
CA ALA A 25 -3.53 -23.56 -13.64
C ALA A 25 -2.58 -24.75 -13.45
N GLY A 26 -1.31 -24.56 -13.78
CA GLY A 26 -0.24 -25.55 -13.65
C GLY A 26 0.01 -26.42 -14.89
N GLU A 27 -0.81 -26.32 -15.94
CA GLU A 27 -0.65 -27.02 -17.21
C GLU A 27 0.52 -26.47 -18.05
N LEU A 28 1.05 -27.29 -18.96
CA LEU A 28 2.14 -26.93 -19.86
C LEU A 28 1.61 -26.67 -21.28
N ILE A 29 2.05 -25.57 -21.88
CA ILE A 29 1.68 -25.17 -23.25
C ILE A 29 2.94 -24.90 -24.06
N THR A 30 2.97 -25.41 -25.29
CA THR A 30 4.03 -25.14 -26.26
C THR A 30 3.65 -23.93 -27.12
N LEU A 31 4.48 -22.89 -27.15
CA LEU A 31 4.21 -21.67 -27.89
C LEU A 31 4.43 -21.85 -29.39
N LEU A 32 3.41 -21.51 -30.17
CA LEU A 32 3.44 -21.49 -31.63
C LEU A 32 3.75 -20.07 -32.12
N GLN A 33 3.02 -19.07 -31.64
CA GLN A 33 3.16 -17.65 -32.02
C GLN A 33 3.18 -16.72 -30.81
N VAL A 34 4.04 -15.70 -30.87
CA VAL A 34 4.21 -14.70 -29.79
C VAL A 34 4.25 -13.28 -30.40
N PRO A 35 3.10 -12.73 -30.83
CA PRO A 35 3.00 -11.34 -31.28
C PRO A 35 3.22 -10.34 -30.14
N ASP A 36 3.57 -9.09 -30.48
CA ASP A 36 3.82 -7.99 -29.52
C ASP A 36 2.54 -7.47 -28.81
N GLY A 37 1.39 -8.11 -29.01
CA GLY A 37 0.06 -7.71 -28.51
C GLY A 37 -0.41 -8.40 -27.22
N GLY A 38 0.46 -9.14 -26.52
CA GLY A 38 0.14 -9.75 -25.22
C GLY A 38 -0.78 -10.98 -25.25
N TRP A 39 -1.18 -11.44 -26.43
CA TRP A 39 -1.86 -12.71 -26.66
C TRP A 39 -0.95 -13.66 -27.43
N TRP A 40 -0.80 -14.88 -26.96
CA TRP A 40 0.05 -15.90 -27.55
C TRP A 40 -0.79 -17.06 -28.05
N GLU A 41 -0.34 -17.69 -29.13
CA GLU A 41 -0.92 -18.94 -29.61
C GLU A 41 -0.05 -20.10 -29.14
N GLY A 42 -0.67 -21.15 -28.63
CA GLY A 42 0.04 -22.34 -28.22
C GLY A 42 -0.76 -23.62 -28.39
N GLU A 43 -0.08 -24.73 -28.14
CA GLU A 43 -0.60 -26.09 -28.24
C GLU A 43 -0.37 -26.81 -26.92
N LYS A 44 -1.41 -27.46 -26.42
CA LYS A 44 -1.36 -28.34 -25.25
C LYS A 44 -0.84 -29.73 -25.64
N GLU A 45 -0.47 -30.54 -24.65
CA GLU A 45 -0.06 -31.94 -24.89
C GLU A 45 -1.18 -32.80 -25.51
N ASP A 46 -2.44 -32.43 -25.33
CA ASP A 46 -3.60 -33.09 -25.95
C ASP A 46 -3.84 -32.68 -27.42
N GLY A 47 -2.95 -31.84 -27.99
CA GLY A 47 -3.01 -31.37 -29.37
C GLY A 47 -3.99 -30.21 -29.61
N LEU A 48 -4.69 -29.73 -28.57
CA LEU A 48 -5.57 -28.58 -28.70
C LEU A 48 -4.75 -27.29 -28.86
N ARG A 49 -5.14 -26.49 -29.84
CA ARG A 49 -4.50 -25.21 -30.19
C ARG A 49 -5.44 -24.05 -29.96
N GLY A 50 -4.86 -22.91 -29.60
CA GLY A 50 -5.60 -21.67 -29.53
C GLY A 50 -4.84 -20.56 -28.83
N TRP A 51 -5.52 -19.43 -28.70
CA TRP A 51 -4.98 -18.19 -28.16
C TRP A 51 -5.25 -18.07 -26.67
N PHE A 52 -4.28 -17.49 -25.96
CA PHE A 52 -4.40 -17.17 -24.55
C PHE A 52 -3.55 -15.96 -24.16
N PRO A 53 -3.86 -15.28 -23.04
CA PRO A 53 -3.10 -14.12 -22.61
C PRO A 53 -1.71 -14.50 -22.10
N ALA A 54 -0.68 -13.76 -22.50
CA ALA A 54 0.70 -13.92 -22.01
C ALA A 54 0.81 -13.80 -20.48
N SER A 55 -0.05 -12.98 -19.86
CA SER A 55 -0.09 -12.77 -18.41
C SER A 55 -0.59 -13.98 -17.62
N TYR A 56 -1.19 -14.97 -18.28
CA TYR A 56 -1.70 -16.19 -17.66
C TYR A 56 -0.67 -17.31 -17.62
N VAL A 57 0.53 -17.08 -18.15
CA VAL A 57 1.58 -18.10 -18.26
C VAL A 57 2.95 -17.57 -17.83
N GLN A 58 3.80 -18.49 -17.39
CA GLN A 58 5.21 -18.25 -17.10
C GLN A 58 6.07 -19.05 -18.10
N LEU A 59 6.97 -18.38 -18.81
CA LEU A 59 7.86 -19.04 -19.77
C LEU A 59 8.87 -19.95 -19.03
N LEU A 60 8.98 -21.20 -19.46
CA LEU A 60 9.78 -22.22 -18.79
C LEU A 60 11.15 -22.50 -19.43
N GLU A 61 11.40 -22.23 -20.72
CA GLU A 61 12.76 -22.13 -21.33
C GLU A 61 12.76 -21.93 -22.87
N LYS A 62 13.86 -21.37 -23.42
CA LYS A 62 14.16 -21.20 -24.87
C LYS A 62 14.91 -22.40 -25.44
N PRO A 63 14.62 -22.90 -26.67
CA PRO A 63 15.40 -23.97 -27.29
C PRO A 63 16.62 -23.45 -28.07
N GLY A 64 17.79 -24.03 -27.80
CA GLY A 64 18.92 -24.10 -28.74
C GLY A 64 20.25 -23.49 -28.29
N MET A 65 21.07 -24.23 -27.54
CA MET A 65 22.54 -24.16 -27.66
C MET A 65 23.15 -25.54 -27.33
N VAL A 66 23.94 -26.04 -28.28
CA VAL A 66 24.73 -27.27 -28.25
C VAL A 66 25.76 -27.21 -27.10
N PRO A 67 26.09 -28.33 -26.42
CA PRO A 67 27.01 -28.31 -25.28
C PRO A 67 28.48 -28.06 -25.71
N PRO A 68 29.24 -27.20 -25.00
CA PRO A 68 30.70 -27.22 -25.06
C PRO A 68 31.25 -28.33 -24.13
N PRO A 69 32.51 -28.77 -24.32
CA PRO A 69 33.06 -30.01 -23.78
C PRO A 69 33.21 -30.01 -22.24
N PRO A 70 33.39 -31.19 -21.62
CA PRO A 70 33.43 -31.31 -20.16
C PRO A 70 34.72 -30.70 -19.61
N GLY A 71 34.59 -29.62 -18.87
CA GLY A 71 35.72 -28.99 -18.19
C GLY A 71 35.42 -27.55 -17.83
N GLU A 72 34.72 -27.35 -16.71
CA GLU A 72 34.96 -26.31 -15.68
C GLU A 72 33.71 -26.23 -14.79
N GLU A 73 33.72 -26.99 -13.70
CA GLU A 73 32.94 -26.67 -12.53
C GLU A 73 33.40 -25.29 -12.03
N SER A 74 32.51 -24.28 -11.96
CA SER A 74 32.54 -23.24 -10.93
C SER A 74 31.31 -22.31 -10.93
N GLN A 75 30.53 -22.48 -9.86
CA GLN A 75 29.83 -21.45 -9.08
C GLN A 75 28.48 -20.89 -9.58
N SER A 76 27.42 -21.67 -9.37
CA SER A 76 26.09 -21.14 -9.04
C SER A 76 26.12 -20.52 -7.62
N VAL A 77 26.62 -19.29 -7.48
CA VAL A 77 26.51 -18.56 -6.20
C VAL A 77 25.06 -18.14 -6.00
N VAL A 78 24.41 -18.73 -5.00
CA VAL A 78 23.03 -18.43 -4.57
C VAL A 78 22.97 -16.99 -4.03
N LEU A 79 21.93 -16.24 -4.40
CA LEU A 79 21.71 -14.89 -3.83
C LEU A 79 21.48 -15.01 -2.31
N PRO A 80 21.92 -14.04 -1.49
CA PRO A 80 21.66 -14.09 -0.06
C PRO A 80 20.14 -14.17 0.24
N PRO A 81 19.73 -14.78 1.37
CA PRO A 81 18.32 -14.87 1.73
C PRO A 81 17.62 -13.50 1.70
N GLY A 82 16.47 -13.45 1.06
CA GLY A 82 15.71 -12.21 0.86
C GLY A 82 15.99 -11.49 -0.46
N TRP A 83 17.05 -11.81 -1.22
CA TRP A 83 17.33 -11.13 -2.49
C TRP A 83 16.76 -11.87 -3.70
N GLN A 84 16.01 -11.14 -4.52
CA GLN A 84 15.44 -11.61 -5.80
C GLN A 84 15.94 -10.72 -6.95
N SER A 85 16.08 -11.29 -8.16
CA SER A 85 16.51 -10.54 -9.35
C SER A 85 15.35 -10.32 -10.32
N TYR A 86 15.27 -9.11 -10.87
CA TYR A 86 14.26 -8.69 -11.83
C TYR A 86 14.92 -8.03 -13.05
N LEU A 87 14.16 -7.90 -14.14
CA LEU A 87 14.59 -7.17 -15.34
C LEU A 87 13.77 -5.88 -15.45
N SER A 88 14.44 -4.75 -15.70
CA SER A 88 13.77 -3.50 -16.01
C SER A 88 13.08 -3.57 -17.38
N PRO A 89 12.16 -2.65 -17.70
CA PRO A 89 11.55 -2.55 -19.03
C PRO A 89 12.57 -2.36 -20.17
N GLN A 90 13.79 -1.94 -19.86
CA GLN A 90 14.92 -1.80 -20.79
C GLN A 90 15.85 -3.03 -20.80
N GLY A 91 15.44 -4.14 -20.17
CA GLY A 91 16.20 -5.39 -20.13
C GLY A 91 17.37 -5.41 -19.14
N ARG A 92 17.52 -4.40 -18.27
CA ARG A 92 18.63 -4.33 -17.31
C ARG A 92 18.27 -5.05 -16.01
N ARG A 93 19.15 -5.94 -15.55
CA ARG A 93 18.93 -6.70 -14.31
C ARG A 93 19.14 -5.82 -13.07
N TYR A 94 18.22 -5.90 -12.12
CA TYR A 94 18.30 -5.27 -10.80
C TYR A 94 17.90 -6.29 -9.72
N TYR A 95 18.36 -6.08 -8.49
CA TYR A 95 18.11 -6.96 -7.35
C TYR A 95 17.30 -6.23 -6.29
N VAL A 96 16.33 -6.92 -5.70
CA VAL A 96 15.44 -6.40 -4.66
C VAL A 96 15.51 -7.31 -3.45
N ASN A 97 15.74 -6.74 -2.28
CA ASN A 97 15.61 -7.46 -1.03
C ASN A 97 14.15 -7.43 -0.57
N THR A 98 13.47 -8.57 -0.58
CA THR A 98 12.06 -8.70 -0.17
C THR A 98 11.85 -8.59 1.33
N THR A 99 12.92 -8.57 2.13
CA THR A 99 12.87 -8.40 3.59
C THR A 99 13.14 -6.95 4.01
N THR A 100 14.04 -6.23 3.32
CA THR A 100 14.42 -4.83 3.65
C THR A 100 13.84 -3.78 2.68
N ASN A 101 13.22 -4.19 1.56
CA ASN A 101 12.80 -3.34 0.44
C ASN A 101 13.93 -2.53 -0.23
N GLU A 102 15.18 -2.93 -0.06
CA GLU A 102 16.33 -2.31 -0.73
C GLU A 102 16.41 -2.76 -2.19
N THR A 103 16.83 -1.84 -3.09
CA THR A 103 17.06 -2.14 -4.51
C THR A 103 18.47 -1.76 -4.91
N THR A 104 19.14 -2.62 -5.67
CA THR A 104 20.49 -2.38 -6.18
C THR A 104 20.65 -2.88 -7.62
N TRP A 105 21.51 -2.22 -8.38
CA TRP A 105 21.90 -2.63 -9.72
C TRP A 105 23.07 -3.63 -9.70
N GLU A 106 23.74 -3.75 -8.56
CA GLU A 106 24.89 -4.64 -8.34
C GLU A 106 24.47 -5.90 -7.59
N ARG A 107 25.09 -7.04 -7.88
CA ARG A 107 24.69 -8.32 -7.26
C ARG A 107 25.06 -8.32 -5.76
N PRO A 108 24.09 -8.47 -4.84
CA PRO A 108 24.37 -8.57 -3.42
C PRO A 108 25.17 -9.85 -3.13
N SER A 109 26.32 -9.71 -2.48
CA SER A 109 27.22 -10.81 -2.13
C SER A 109 27.19 -11.02 -0.61
N GLY A 110 27.00 -12.27 -0.16
CA GLY A 110 26.74 -12.63 1.25
C GLY A 110 27.91 -12.52 2.22
N SER A 111 28.89 -11.66 1.99
CA SER A 111 30.06 -11.51 2.87
C SER A 111 30.32 -10.02 3.12
N GLY A 112 30.07 -9.58 4.35
CA GLY A 112 30.39 -8.21 4.78
C GLY A 112 31.89 -7.96 4.80
N ILE A 113 32.31 -6.80 4.27
CA ILE A 113 33.31 -5.83 4.77
C ILE A 113 33.21 -4.59 3.86
N PRO A 114 33.26 -3.35 4.40
CA PRO A 114 33.00 -2.13 3.64
C PRO A 114 34.22 -1.67 2.83
N ALA A 115 34.00 -1.28 1.58
CA ALA A 115 34.96 -0.51 0.78
C ALA A 115 34.31 0.79 0.30
N SER A 116 34.94 1.91 0.66
CA SER A 116 34.55 3.29 0.32
C SER A 116 34.53 3.58 -1.19
N PRO A 117 33.80 4.61 -1.65
CA PRO A 117 33.51 4.81 -3.06
C PRO A 117 34.67 5.47 -3.81
N GLY A 118 35.18 4.78 -4.83
CA GLY A 118 36.13 5.30 -5.82
C GLY A 118 35.41 5.91 -7.02
N THR A 119 35.61 7.20 -7.22
CA THR A 119 35.31 8.00 -8.41
C THR A 119 35.86 7.38 -9.71
N HIS A 120 35.06 7.34 -10.78
CA HIS A 120 35.56 7.64 -12.13
C HIS A 120 34.46 8.23 -13.05
N ARG A 121 34.78 9.41 -13.58
CA ARG A 121 34.03 10.28 -14.50
C ARG A 121 33.94 9.73 -15.93
N SER A 122 32.95 10.21 -16.68
CA SER A 122 33.08 10.71 -18.07
C SER A 122 31.78 11.39 -18.58
N PRO A 123 31.82 12.26 -19.61
CA PRO A 123 31.47 13.69 -19.46
C PRO A 123 30.27 14.18 -20.29
N LEU A 124 29.72 15.34 -19.92
CA LEU A 124 28.89 16.20 -20.79
C LEU A 124 29.29 17.69 -20.64
N PRO A 125 29.03 18.54 -21.66
CA PRO A 125 29.71 19.82 -21.91
C PRO A 125 29.05 21.04 -21.23
N PRO A 126 29.65 22.26 -21.34
CA PRO A 126 29.66 23.24 -20.25
C PRO A 126 28.80 24.51 -20.43
N THR A 127 28.85 25.34 -19.36
CA THR A 127 28.56 26.79 -19.22
C THR A 127 27.12 27.13 -18.80
N VAL A 128 26.81 28.05 -17.86
CA VAL A 128 27.36 29.38 -17.52
C VAL A 128 27.02 29.78 -16.05
N ASN A 129 27.95 30.53 -15.41
CA ASN A 129 27.90 31.47 -14.25
C ASN A 129 27.03 31.17 -13.01
N GLY A 130 27.46 31.27 -11.75
CA GLY A 130 28.60 31.99 -11.15
C GLY A 130 28.05 32.98 -10.10
N TYR A 131 28.33 32.77 -8.80
CA TYR A 131 28.44 33.79 -7.73
C TYR A 131 29.06 33.16 -6.47
N HIS A 132 30.10 33.80 -5.92
CA HIS A 132 30.84 33.44 -4.70
C HIS A 132 30.50 34.38 -3.53
N ALA A 133 30.58 33.87 -2.29
CA ALA A 133 31.21 34.45 -1.08
C ALA A 133 30.69 33.71 0.18
N SER A 134 31.46 32.78 0.78
CA SER A 134 32.32 32.93 1.99
C SER A 134 31.56 33.25 3.29
N GLY A 135 31.72 32.59 4.45
CA GLY A 135 32.63 31.54 4.92
C GLY A 135 32.78 31.65 6.45
N THR A 136 32.92 30.53 7.17
CA THR A 136 33.43 30.50 8.57
C THR A 136 34.00 29.11 8.89
N PRO A 137 35.17 28.99 9.54
CA PRO A 137 35.56 27.75 10.20
C PRO A 137 35.95 27.97 11.67
N ALA A 138 35.57 27.02 12.54
CA ALA A 138 36.28 26.76 13.80
C ALA A 138 36.04 25.31 14.26
N HIS A 139 37.14 24.61 14.55
CA HIS A 139 37.25 23.25 15.05
C HIS A 139 37.14 23.19 16.61
N PRO A 140 37.02 21.98 17.21
CA PRO A 140 36.64 21.70 18.60
C PRO A 140 37.84 21.45 19.55
N PRO A 141 37.59 21.11 20.83
CA PRO A 141 38.14 19.86 21.40
C PRO A 141 37.09 19.08 22.23
N GLU A 142 36.99 17.74 22.15
CA GLU A 142 37.85 16.67 22.75
C GLU A 142 37.52 16.44 24.25
N THR A 143 36.92 15.33 24.67
CA THR A 143 37.53 14.10 25.26
C THR A 143 36.43 13.41 26.09
N ALA A 144 36.35 12.12 26.42
CA ALA A 144 37.07 10.90 26.09
C ALA A 144 36.18 9.69 26.53
N HIS A 145 36.43 8.55 25.89
CA HIS A 145 35.91 7.21 26.19
C HIS A 145 36.34 6.68 27.57
N MET A 146 35.58 5.74 28.16
CA MET A 146 35.93 4.31 28.14
C MET A 146 34.99 3.42 28.97
N SER A 147 34.72 2.25 28.39
CA SER A 147 34.11 1.06 28.97
C SER A 147 34.96 0.45 30.10
N VAL A 148 34.29 -0.08 31.12
CA VAL A 148 34.90 -0.81 32.23
C VAL A 148 34.91 -2.31 31.91
N ARG A 149 36.11 -2.91 31.97
CA ARG A 149 36.36 -4.35 31.96
C ARG A 149 36.13 -4.95 33.36
N LYS A 150 35.57 -6.17 33.34
CA LYS A 150 35.35 -7.09 34.46
C LYS A 150 36.69 -7.77 34.84
N SER A 151 37.05 -7.78 36.12
CA SER A 151 38.08 -8.68 36.68
C SER A 151 37.60 -9.16 38.05
N ALA A 152 37.65 -10.47 38.26
CA ALA A 152 37.23 -11.17 39.48
C ALA A 152 38.45 -11.45 40.38
N ALA A 153 38.28 -11.32 41.70
CA ALA A 153 38.94 -12.11 42.74
C ALA A 153 38.43 -11.68 44.14
N ASP A 154 37.86 -12.64 44.87
CA ASP A 154 37.65 -12.66 46.33
C ASP A 154 38.99 -13.04 47.02
N PRO A 155 39.21 -12.87 48.37
CA PRO A 155 38.27 -13.31 49.42
C PRO A 155 38.24 -12.58 50.80
N GLN A 156 37.14 -12.87 51.52
CA GLN A 156 37.01 -13.11 52.98
C GLN A 156 37.03 -11.94 54.01
N ASN A 157 35.83 -11.69 54.57
CA ASN A 157 35.41 -11.96 55.98
C ASN A 157 34.91 -10.78 56.86
N LEU A 158 33.80 -11.08 57.57
CA LEU A 158 33.27 -10.55 58.84
C LEU A 158 32.59 -9.16 58.91
N GLY A 159 31.26 -9.21 59.06
CA GLY A 159 30.61 -8.58 60.23
C GLY A 159 29.65 -7.41 59.97
N SER A 160 28.43 -7.57 60.50
CA SER A 160 27.44 -6.54 60.86
C SER A 160 26.26 -6.36 59.90
N SER A 161 25.20 -7.11 60.19
CA SER A 161 23.84 -6.94 59.69
C SER A 161 23.20 -5.67 60.28
N SER A 162 22.94 -4.67 59.44
CA SER A 162 21.91 -3.65 59.68
C SER A 162 20.77 -3.86 58.68
N PRO A 163 19.49 -3.76 59.09
CA PRO A 163 18.37 -4.07 58.23
C PRO A 163 18.19 -2.95 57.20
N GLY A 164 18.77 -3.15 56.02
CA GLY A 164 18.53 -2.30 54.86
C GLY A 164 17.04 -2.31 54.53
N LYS A 165 16.45 -1.11 54.45
CA LYS A 165 15.13 -0.85 53.86
C LYS A 165 15.00 -1.70 52.59
N LYS A 166 14.10 -2.70 52.59
CA LYS A 166 13.64 -3.34 51.35
C LYS A 166 13.04 -2.24 50.49
N GLN A 167 13.81 -1.66 49.57
CA GLN A 167 13.25 -0.94 48.43
C GLN A 167 12.39 -1.97 47.71
N SER A 168 11.07 -1.82 47.80
CA SER A 168 10.16 -2.62 46.98
C SER A 168 10.53 -2.33 45.53
N LYS A 169 11.04 -3.33 44.80
CA LYS A 169 11.19 -3.22 43.36
C LYS A 169 9.82 -2.84 42.79
N GLU A 170 9.75 -1.72 42.07
CA GLU A 170 8.53 -1.32 41.37
C GLU A 170 8.36 -2.25 40.17
N ASN A 171 7.32 -3.09 40.21
CA ASN A 171 7.07 -4.10 39.18
C ASN A 171 6.37 -3.52 37.92
N THR A 172 6.03 -2.24 37.94
CA THR A 172 5.27 -1.55 36.89
C THR A 172 5.85 -0.17 36.63
N ILE A 173 5.63 0.36 35.42
CA ILE A 173 5.98 1.73 35.04
C ILE A 173 4.76 2.47 34.51
N THR A 174 4.54 3.71 34.91
CA THR A 174 3.43 4.54 34.40
C THR A 174 3.97 5.62 33.47
N ILE A 175 3.51 5.62 32.22
CA ILE A 175 3.90 6.59 31.18
C ILE A 175 2.62 7.20 30.63
N ASN A 176 2.53 8.54 30.62
CA ASN A 176 1.35 9.28 30.16
C ASN A 176 0.03 8.73 30.73
N CYS A 177 0.02 8.48 32.05
CA CYS A 177 -1.10 7.95 32.82
C CYS A 177 -1.53 6.50 32.49
N VAL A 178 -0.83 5.78 31.61
CA VAL A 178 -1.02 4.33 31.37
C VAL A 178 0.05 3.55 32.10
N THR A 179 -0.34 2.48 32.79
CA THR A 179 0.58 1.61 33.50
C THR A 179 0.91 0.38 32.65
N PHE A 180 2.21 0.14 32.47
CA PHE A 180 2.80 -0.99 31.76
C PHE A 180 3.62 -1.85 32.73
N PRO A 181 3.87 -3.13 32.42
CA PRO A 181 4.84 -3.92 33.17
C PRO A 181 6.23 -3.28 33.09
N HIS A 182 7.00 -3.36 34.17
CA HIS A 182 8.39 -2.90 34.15
C HIS A 182 9.23 -3.85 33.27
N PRO A 183 10.07 -3.34 32.33
CA PRO A 183 10.82 -4.18 31.39
C PRO A 183 11.66 -5.27 32.06
N ASP A 184 12.32 -4.93 33.17
CA ASP A 184 13.21 -5.86 33.91
C ASP A 184 12.48 -7.01 34.62
N THR A 185 11.16 -6.88 34.83
CA THR A 185 10.34 -7.87 35.53
C THR A 185 9.17 -8.34 34.68
N MET A 186 9.20 -8.07 33.36
CA MET A 186 8.11 -8.38 32.46
C MET A 186 8.04 -9.90 32.22
N PRO A 187 6.97 -10.60 32.67
CA PRO A 187 6.70 -11.95 32.20
C PRO A 187 6.37 -11.90 30.70
N GLU A 188 6.61 -12.98 29.95
CA GLU A 188 6.20 -13.06 28.54
C GLU A 188 4.72 -12.68 28.40
N GLN A 189 4.45 -11.56 27.72
CA GLN A 189 3.10 -11.08 27.46
C GLN A 189 2.71 -11.53 26.05
N GLN A 190 1.74 -12.45 25.96
CA GLN A 190 1.21 -12.89 24.67
C GLN A 190 0.42 -11.76 24.01
N LEU A 191 0.58 -11.63 22.70
CA LEU A 191 -0.24 -10.74 21.86
C LEU A 191 -1.69 -11.22 21.83
N LEU A 192 -2.63 -10.30 21.67
CA LEU A 192 -4.05 -10.62 21.53
C LEU A 192 -4.30 -11.38 20.22
N LYS A 193 -3.61 -10.99 19.13
CA LYS A 193 -3.65 -11.68 17.83
C LYS A 193 -2.22 -12.05 17.39
N PRO A 194 -1.67 -13.20 17.85
CA PRO A 194 -0.23 -13.48 17.77
C PRO A 194 0.33 -13.69 16.35
N THR A 195 -0.52 -13.99 15.37
CA THR A 195 -0.12 -14.21 13.98
C THR A 195 -0.38 -13.00 13.08
N GLU A 196 -1.00 -11.95 13.61
CA GLU A 196 -1.46 -10.80 12.84
C GLU A 196 -0.89 -9.51 13.41
N TRP A 197 -0.54 -8.57 12.52
CA TRP A 197 -0.11 -7.24 12.93
C TRP A 197 -1.33 -6.36 13.24
N SER A 198 -2.05 -6.71 14.31
CA SER A 198 -3.34 -6.10 14.60
C SER A 198 -3.23 -4.73 15.26
N TYR A 199 -4.16 -3.84 14.95
CA TYR A 199 -4.24 -2.51 15.58
C TYR A 199 -4.39 -2.57 17.10
N CYS A 200 -5.00 -3.64 17.64
CA CYS A 200 -5.16 -3.80 19.09
C CYS A 200 -3.88 -4.21 19.82
N ASP A 201 -2.79 -4.56 19.13
CA ASP A 201 -1.55 -5.03 19.77
C ASP A 201 -0.44 -3.97 19.80
N TYR A 202 -0.40 -3.06 18.82
CA TYR A 202 0.80 -2.23 18.56
C TYR A 202 0.61 -0.70 18.79
N PHE A 203 -0.55 -0.26 19.25
CA PHE A 203 -0.89 1.18 19.35
C PHE A 203 -1.23 1.65 20.78
N TRP A 204 -0.59 1.05 21.78
CA TRP A 204 -0.81 1.35 23.20
C TRP A 204 -0.01 2.55 23.72
N ALA A 205 1.27 2.64 23.33
CA ALA A 205 2.16 3.70 23.78
C ALA A 205 1.99 4.96 22.93
N ASP A 206 2.10 6.12 23.56
CA ASP A 206 2.09 7.39 22.83
C ASP A 206 3.44 7.57 22.09
N LYS A 207 3.37 8.07 20.86
CA LYS A 207 4.53 8.35 20.03
C LYS A 207 5.04 9.76 20.29
N LYS A 208 6.34 9.92 20.48
CA LYS A 208 6.97 11.25 20.53
C LYS A 208 6.97 11.89 19.13
N ASP A 209 6.52 13.12 19.04
CA ASP A 209 6.65 13.92 17.82
C ASP A 209 8.14 14.16 17.53
N PRO A 210 8.66 13.79 16.34
CA PRO A 210 10.04 14.10 15.93
C PRO A 210 10.39 15.59 16.01
N GLN A 211 9.41 16.48 15.89
CA GLN A 211 9.59 17.93 15.96
C GLN A 211 9.58 18.48 17.40
N GLY A 212 9.37 17.63 18.41
CA GLY A 212 9.42 18.01 19.82
C GLY A 212 8.15 18.69 20.36
N ASN A 213 7.07 18.78 19.57
CA ASN A 213 5.85 19.49 19.95
C ASN A 213 4.93 18.72 20.91
N GLY A 214 5.27 17.50 21.30
CA GLY A 214 4.52 16.72 22.29
C GLY A 214 4.48 15.22 22.02
N ASN A 215 3.61 14.52 22.77
CA ASN A 215 3.30 13.11 22.57
C ASN A 215 1.95 12.99 21.84
N VAL A 216 1.89 12.15 20.81
CA VAL A 216 0.69 11.83 20.03
C VAL A 216 0.21 10.45 20.45
N ALA A 217 -1.08 10.31 20.77
CA ALA A 217 -1.63 9.01 21.16
C ALA A 217 -1.53 7.99 20.02
N GLY A 218 -1.24 6.73 20.32
CA GLY A 218 -1.19 5.66 19.32
C GLY A 218 -2.49 5.55 18.50
N PHE A 219 -3.63 5.75 19.16
CA PHE A 219 -4.96 5.79 18.52
C PHE A 219 -5.09 6.89 17.45
N GLU A 220 -4.48 8.05 17.68
CA GLU A 220 -4.59 9.19 16.77
C GLU A 220 -3.90 8.88 15.43
N LEU A 221 -2.82 8.10 15.45
CA LEU A 221 -2.17 7.61 14.23
C LEU A 221 -3.10 6.72 13.40
N LEU A 222 -3.90 5.87 14.06
CA LEU A 222 -4.90 5.03 13.39
C LEU A 222 -6.00 5.88 12.76
N LEU A 223 -6.50 6.90 13.46
CA LEU A 223 -7.48 7.85 12.90
C LEU A 223 -6.91 8.61 11.70
N GLN A 224 -5.67 9.08 11.77
CA GLN A 224 -5.00 9.72 10.65
C GLN A 224 -4.88 8.76 9.45
N LYS A 225 -4.56 7.48 9.69
CA LYS A 225 -4.54 6.45 8.64
C LYS A 225 -5.91 6.26 7.98
N GLN A 226 -6.99 6.26 8.76
CA GLN A 226 -8.37 6.17 8.25
C GLN A 226 -8.73 7.37 7.38
N LEU A 227 -8.47 8.58 7.87
CA LEU A 227 -8.74 9.83 7.14
C LEU A 227 -7.93 9.90 5.84
N LYS A 228 -6.65 9.50 5.89
CA LYS A 228 -5.81 9.39 4.69
C LYS A 228 -6.38 8.35 3.72
N GLY A 229 -6.84 7.20 4.20
CA GLY A 229 -7.50 6.18 3.38
C GLY A 229 -8.71 6.73 2.60
N LYS A 230 -9.57 7.50 3.28
CA LYS A 230 -10.72 8.16 2.62
C LYS A 230 -10.29 9.25 1.64
N GLN A 231 -9.22 9.98 1.94
CA GLN A 231 -8.65 10.99 1.03
C GLN A 231 -8.10 10.35 -0.25
N MET A 232 -7.34 9.25 -0.14
CA MET A 232 -6.81 8.54 -1.31
C MET A 232 -7.92 7.98 -2.20
N GLN A 233 -8.99 7.45 -1.61
CA GLN A 233 -10.17 7.00 -2.35
C GLN A 233 -10.84 8.14 -3.13
N LYS A 234 -10.92 9.35 -2.54
CA LYS A 234 -11.44 10.54 -3.22
C LYS A 234 -10.56 10.92 -4.41
N GLU A 235 -9.24 10.94 -4.24
CA GLU A 235 -8.29 11.25 -5.31
C GLU A 235 -8.34 10.22 -6.45
N MET A 236 -8.53 8.93 -6.13
CA MET A 236 -8.77 7.89 -7.15
C MET A 236 -10.05 8.16 -7.94
N SER A 237 -11.14 8.57 -7.28
CA SER A 237 -12.38 8.97 -7.98
C SER A 237 -12.17 10.19 -8.87
N GLU A 238 -11.44 11.20 -8.40
CA GLU A 238 -11.13 12.40 -9.19
C GLU A 238 -10.28 12.03 -10.42
N PHE A 239 -9.34 11.09 -10.30
CA PHE A 239 -8.58 10.56 -11.44
C PHE A 239 -9.49 9.88 -12.47
N ILE A 240 -10.45 9.05 -12.04
CA ILE A 240 -11.41 8.41 -12.96
C ILE A 240 -12.29 9.47 -13.64
N ARG A 241 -12.64 10.56 -12.95
CA ARG A 241 -13.36 11.68 -13.54
C ARG A 241 -12.58 12.36 -14.66
N GLU A 242 -11.27 12.56 -14.50
CA GLU A 242 -10.44 13.08 -15.59
C GLU A 242 -10.36 12.10 -16.77
N ARG A 243 -10.29 10.79 -16.50
CA ARG A 243 -10.38 9.77 -17.56
C ARG A 243 -11.72 9.85 -18.30
N ILE A 244 -12.84 10.01 -17.60
CA ILE A 244 -14.18 10.17 -18.20
C ILE A 244 -14.20 11.37 -19.16
N LYS A 245 -13.69 12.53 -18.74
CA LYS A 245 -13.63 13.73 -19.61
C LYS A 245 -12.82 13.51 -20.88
N ILE A 246 -11.71 12.77 -20.79
CA ILE A 246 -10.88 12.42 -21.95
C ILE A 246 -11.69 11.57 -22.94
N GLU A 247 -12.41 10.55 -22.44
CA GLU A 247 -13.24 9.69 -23.27
C GLU A 247 -14.41 10.45 -23.92
N GLU A 248 -15.04 11.37 -23.19
CA GLU A 248 -16.12 12.21 -23.72
C GLU A 248 -15.65 13.12 -24.85
N GLU A 249 -14.49 13.77 -24.70
CA GLU A 249 -13.93 14.62 -25.75
C GLU A 249 -13.41 13.80 -26.93
N TYR A 250 -12.86 12.60 -26.69
CA TYR A 250 -12.49 11.67 -27.77
C TYR A 250 -13.71 11.23 -28.60
N ALA A 251 -14.78 10.78 -27.93
CA ALA A 251 -16.03 10.40 -28.58
C ALA A 251 -16.64 11.57 -29.36
N LYS A 252 -16.65 12.78 -28.80
CA LYS A 252 -17.14 13.98 -29.48
C LYS A 252 -16.35 14.31 -30.75
N ASN A 253 -15.03 14.15 -30.74
CA ASN A 253 -14.20 14.38 -31.91
C ASN A 253 -14.42 13.32 -33.00
N LEU A 254 -14.56 12.04 -32.62
CA LEU A 254 -14.93 10.97 -33.54
C LEU A 254 -16.31 11.22 -34.18
N ALA A 255 -17.31 11.57 -33.35
CA ALA A 255 -18.66 11.89 -33.82
C ALA A 255 -18.64 13.07 -34.80
N LYS A 256 -17.88 14.13 -34.52
CA LYS A 256 -17.72 15.26 -35.44
C LYS A 256 -17.06 14.85 -36.76
N LEU A 257 -16.01 14.03 -36.71
CA LEU A 257 -15.30 13.55 -37.90
C LEU A 257 -16.19 12.64 -38.76
N SER A 258 -17.02 11.80 -38.14
CA SER A 258 -17.97 10.91 -38.83
C SER A 258 -18.95 11.67 -39.75
N GLN A 259 -19.29 12.91 -39.40
CA GLN A 259 -20.23 13.75 -40.15
C GLN A 259 -19.56 14.56 -41.27
N ASN A 260 -18.27 14.37 -41.52
CA ASN A 260 -17.56 15.13 -42.53
C ASN A 260 -18.00 14.74 -43.96
N SER A 261 -18.11 15.73 -44.84
CA SER A 261 -18.49 15.58 -46.24
C SER A 261 -17.33 15.25 -47.18
N LEU A 262 -16.12 15.05 -46.66
CA LEU A 262 -14.97 14.62 -47.46
C LEU A 262 -15.29 13.35 -48.26
N ALA A 263 -14.96 13.40 -49.56
CA ALA A 263 -15.21 12.35 -50.55
C ALA A 263 -16.67 11.83 -50.57
N ALA A 264 -17.64 12.68 -50.21
CA ALA A 264 -19.07 12.31 -50.27
C ALA A 264 -19.61 12.17 -51.71
N GLN A 265 -18.84 12.62 -52.71
CA GLN A 265 -19.16 12.48 -54.13
C GLN A 265 -18.61 11.18 -54.73
N GLU A 266 -17.92 10.33 -53.95
CA GLU A 266 -17.52 9.01 -54.43
C GLU A 266 -18.78 8.14 -54.59
N GLU A 267 -18.90 7.47 -55.74
CA GLU A 267 -20.10 6.73 -56.13
C GLU A 267 -19.85 5.22 -56.17
N GLY A 268 -20.90 4.46 -56.49
CA GLY A 268 -20.82 3.00 -56.65
C GLY A 268 -20.49 2.26 -55.35
N SER A 269 -20.03 1.01 -55.52
CA SER A 269 -19.67 0.14 -54.39
C SER A 269 -18.51 0.68 -53.57
N LEU A 270 -17.57 1.41 -54.18
CA LEU A 270 -16.49 2.10 -53.47
C LEU A 270 -17.03 3.25 -52.59
N GLY A 271 -17.95 4.06 -53.11
CA GLY A 271 -18.62 5.14 -52.37
C GLY A 271 -19.41 4.63 -51.16
N GLU A 272 -20.14 3.51 -51.31
CA GLU A 272 -20.84 2.84 -50.21
C GLU A 272 -19.87 2.38 -49.11
N ALA A 273 -18.74 1.77 -49.48
CA ALA A 273 -17.72 1.35 -48.52
C ALA A 273 -17.10 2.55 -47.78
N TRP A 274 -16.82 3.66 -48.49
CA TRP A 274 -16.34 4.90 -47.87
C TRP A 274 -17.36 5.51 -46.90
N ALA A 275 -18.65 5.52 -47.27
CA ALA A 275 -19.71 5.99 -46.39
C ALA A 275 -19.78 5.14 -45.10
N GLN A 276 -19.57 3.82 -45.19
CA GLN A 276 -19.54 2.94 -44.03
C GLN A 276 -18.31 3.13 -43.14
N VAL A 277 -17.15 3.49 -43.69
CA VAL A 277 -15.98 3.93 -42.88
C VAL A 277 -16.34 5.16 -42.06
N LYS A 278 -16.99 6.16 -42.65
CA LYS A 278 -17.42 7.34 -41.90
C LYS A 278 -18.45 6.99 -40.81
N LYS A 279 -19.36 6.08 -41.12
CA LYS A 279 -20.34 5.57 -40.14
C LYS A 279 -19.69 4.80 -38.99
N SER A 280 -18.68 3.96 -39.25
CA SER A 280 -18.01 3.21 -38.19
C SER A 280 -17.36 4.14 -37.15
N LEU A 281 -16.85 5.31 -37.56
CA LEU A 281 -16.36 6.33 -36.63
C LEU A 281 -17.46 6.88 -35.71
N ALA A 282 -18.72 6.97 -36.18
CA ALA A 282 -19.85 7.34 -35.31
C ALA A 282 -20.18 6.22 -34.32
N ASP A 283 -20.10 4.96 -34.77
CA ASP A 283 -20.32 3.79 -33.92
C ASP A 283 -19.22 3.67 -32.84
N GLU A 284 -17.95 3.91 -33.20
CA GLU A 284 -16.81 4.02 -32.26
C GLU A 284 -17.03 5.14 -31.22
N ALA A 285 -17.51 6.31 -31.67
CA ALA A 285 -17.85 7.40 -30.77
C ALA A 285 -18.91 6.98 -29.73
N GLU A 286 -19.94 6.24 -30.15
CA GLU A 286 -20.98 5.74 -29.25
C GLU A 286 -20.44 4.70 -28.25
N VAL A 287 -19.54 3.82 -28.68
CA VAL A 287 -18.85 2.84 -27.80
C VAL A 287 -18.09 3.58 -26.69
N HIS A 288 -17.27 4.56 -27.04
CA HIS A 288 -16.48 5.34 -26.08
C HIS A 288 -17.35 6.20 -25.14
N LEU A 289 -18.45 6.77 -25.65
CA LEU A 289 -19.40 7.52 -24.82
C LEU A 289 -20.14 6.62 -23.83
N LYS A 290 -20.52 5.40 -24.23
CA LYS A 290 -21.10 4.41 -23.31
C LYS A 290 -20.09 3.97 -22.26
N PHE A 291 -18.82 3.80 -22.64
CA PHE A 291 -17.75 3.48 -21.70
C PHE A 291 -17.56 4.57 -20.66
N SER A 292 -17.53 5.85 -21.05
CA SER A 292 -17.40 6.97 -20.11
C SER A 292 -18.58 7.02 -19.13
N ALA A 293 -19.81 6.77 -19.60
CA ALA A 293 -20.99 6.68 -18.75
C ALA A 293 -20.91 5.53 -17.74
N LYS A 294 -20.42 4.35 -18.16
CA LYS A 294 -20.21 3.20 -17.26
C LYS A 294 -19.10 3.46 -16.24
N LEU A 295 -17.99 4.08 -16.64
CA LEU A 295 -16.94 4.51 -15.70
C LEU A 295 -17.51 5.41 -14.60
N HIS A 296 -18.40 6.33 -14.98
CA HIS A 296 -19.07 7.21 -14.02
C HIS A 296 -19.93 6.45 -13.02
N SER A 297 -20.85 5.61 -13.51
CA SER A 297 -21.81 4.92 -12.65
C SER A 297 -21.23 3.76 -11.85
N GLU A 298 -20.26 3.04 -12.41
CA GLU A 298 -19.78 1.77 -11.87
C GLU A 298 -18.40 1.88 -11.19
N VAL A 299 -17.69 3.00 -11.33
CA VAL A 299 -16.35 3.17 -10.73
C VAL A 299 -16.22 4.50 -9.99
N GLU A 300 -16.44 5.63 -10.65
CA GLU A 300 -16.26 6.97 -10.06
C GLU A 300 -17.20 7.20 -8.87
N LYS A 301 -18.52 7.04 -9.08
CA LYS A 301 -19.53 7.27 -8.04
C LYS A 301 -19.37 6.35 -6.82
N PRO A 302 -19.20 5.02 -6.97
CA PRO A 302 -18.99 4.14 -5.83
C PRO A 302 -17.73 4.52 -5.02
N LEU A 303 -16.62 4.87 -5.70
CA LEU A 303 -15.43 5.36 -5.02
C LEU A 303 -15.68 6.68 -4.30
N MET A 304 -16.39 7.64 -4.88
CA MET A 304 -16.66 8.91 -4.21
C MET A 304 -17.54 8.75 -2.97
N ASN A 305 -18.66 8.04 -3.13
CA ASN A 305 -19.76 8.02 -2.18
C ASN A 305 -19.64 6.93 -1.10
N PHE A 306 -18.66 6.04 -1.19
CA PHE A 306 -18.45 5.04 -0.15
C PHE A 306 -18.16 5.71 1.20
N ARG A 307 -19.08 5.57 2.16
CA ARG A 307 -19.04 6.12 3.53
C ARG A 307 -18.95 7.66 3.57
N GLU A 308 -20.00 8.34 3.14
CA GLU A 308 -20.04 9.82 3.09
C GLU A 308 -19.88 10.49 4.48
N ASN A 309 -20.43 9.87 5.53
CA ASN A 309 -20.38 10.41 6.90
C ASN A 309 -19.09 10.07 7.67
N PHE A 310 -18.12 9.41 7.02
CA PHE A 310 -16.95 8.83 7.66
C PHE A 310 -16.13 9.83 8.51
N LYS A 311 -15.94 11.06 8.03
CA LYS A 311 -15.20 12.08 8.78
C LYS A 311 -15.88 12.44 10.12
N LYS A 312 -17.22 12.44 10.16
CA LYS A 312 -17.98 12.70 11.37
C LYS A 312 -17.90 11.52 12.34
N ASP A 313 -17.99 10.30 11.81
CA ASP A 313 -17.88 9.08 12.60
C ASP A 313 -16.48 8.94 13.24
N MET A 314 -15.42 9.24 12.49
CA MET A 314 -14.05 9.26 13.02
C MET A 314 -13.87 10.31 14.13
N LYS A 315 -14.47 11.50 14.02
CA LYS A 315 -14.44 12.51 15.10
C LYS A 315 -15.20 12.05 16.34
N LYS A 316 -16.32 11.36 16.18
CA LYS A 316 -17.08 10.81 17.32
C LYS A 316 -16.27 9.72 18.03
N CYS A 317 -15.62 8.86 17.24
CA CYS A 317 -14.74 7.80 17.72
C CYS A 317 -13.52 8.38 18.48
N ASP A 318 -12.88 9.40 17.92
CA ASP A 318 -11.79 10.15 18.57
C ASP A 318 -12.21 10.72 19.93
N HIS A 319 -13.33 11.45 19.95
CA HIS A 319 -13.83 12.08 21.17
C HIS A 319 -14.12 11.06 22.29
N HIS A 320 -14.71 9.91 21.93
CA HIS A 320 -14.99 8.83 22.88
C HIS A 320 -13.73 8.29 23.55
N ILE A 321 -12.70 7.95 22.77
CA ILE A 321 -11.42 7.45 23.32
C ILE A 321 -10.67 8.55 24.08
N ALA A 322 -10.69 9.79 23.59
CA ALA A 322 -10.07 10.93 24.27
C ALA A 322 -10.71 11.22 25.64
N ASP A 323 -12.03 11.12 25.75
CA ASP A 323 -12.74 11.30 27.03
C ASP A 323 -12.37 10.22 28.04
N LEU A 324 -12.20 8.96 27.61
CA LEU A 324 -11.72 7.88 28.48
C LEU A 324 -10.28 8.12 28.93
N ARG A 325 -9.39 8.59 28.04
CA ARG A 325 -8.02 8.99 28.39
C ARG A 325 -8.01 10.15 29.40
N LYS A 326 -8.90 11.12 29.25
CA LYS A 326 -9.05 12.25 30.20
C LYS A 326 -9.53 11.78 31.57
N GLN A 327 -10.48 10.86 31.62
CA GLN A 327 -10.92 10.22 32.87
C GLN A 327 -9.77 9.47 33.55
N LEU A 328 -8.98 8.71 32.78
CA LEU A 328 -7.80 8.00 33.28
C LEU A 328 -6.76 8.95 33.87
N ALA A 329 -6.45 10.05 33.18
CA ALA A 329 -5.54 11.08 33.66
C ALA A 329 -6.02 11.74 34.97
N SER A 330 -7.34 11.99 35.08
CA SER A 330 -7.94 12.49 36.32
C SER A 330 -7.81 11.50 37.48
N ARG A 331 -8.01 10.20 37.23
CA ARG A 331 -7.79 9.15 38.25
C ARG A 331 -6.33 9.04 38.66
N TYR A 332 -5.40 9.12 37.71
CA TYR A 332 -3.97 9.13 37.99
C TYR A 332 -3.56 10.31 38.90
N ALA A 333 -4.06 11.52 38.61
CA ALA A 333 -3.82 12.69 39.46
C ALA A 333 -4.37 12.51 40.89
N ALA A 334 -5.51 11.82 41.04
CA ALA A 334 -6.05 11.49 42.36
C ALA A 334 -5.19 10.48 43.13
N VAL A 335 -4.66 9.45 42.45
CA VAL A 335 -3.69 8.49 43.02
C VAL A 335 -2.44 9.21 43.51
N GLU A 336 -1.85 10.08 42.71
CA GLU A 336 -0.63 10.82 43.08
C GLU A 336 -0.87 11.76 44.27
N LYS A 337 -2.04 12.42 44.30
CA LYS A 337 -2.46 13.23 45.46
C LYS A 337 -2.61 12.38 46.73
N ALA A 338 -3.23 11.20 46.63
CA ALA A 338 -3.40 10.29 47.76
C ALA A 338 -2.07 9.71 48.24
N ARG A 339 -1.16 9.37 47.31
CA ARG A 339 0.20 8.89 47.61
C ARG A 339 1.01 9.95 48.36
N LYS A 340 0.95 11.21 47.91
CA LYS A 340 1.58 12.33 48.60
C LYS A 340 1.00 12.51 50.01
N ALA A 341 -0.33 12.48 50.15
CA ALA A 341 -0.99 12.58 51.45
C ALA A 341 -0.59 11.44 52.40
N LEU A 342 -0.51 10.20 51.92
CA LEU A 342 -0.02 9.06 52.72
C LEU A 342 1.42 9.29 53.19
N THR A 343 2.30 9.72 52.29
CA THR A 343 3.71 10.01 52.62
C THR A 343 3.83 11.10 53.69
N GLU A 344 3.04 12.17 53.59
CA GLU A 344 2.98 13.23 54.59
C GLU A 344 2.48 12.72 55.95
N ARG A 345 1.43 11.87 55.97
CA ARG A 345 0.90 11.30 57.22
C ARG A 345 1.83 10.27 57.85
N GLN A 346 2.59 9.53 57.06
CA GLN A 346 3.63 8.62 57.56
C GLN A 346 4.77 9.41 58.23
N ARG A 347 5.23 10.50 57.62
CA ARG A 347 6.22 11.40 58.24
C ARG A 347 5.72 12.05 59.53
N ASP A 348 4.47 12.51 59.57
CA ASP A 348 3.85 13.07 60.79
C ASP A 348 3.80 12.03 61.93
N LEU A 349 3.45 10.78 61.61
CA LEU A 349 3.46 9.68 62.58
C LEU A 349 4.88 9.37 63.07
N GLU A 350 5.86 9.33 62.18
CA GLU A 350 7.27 9.08 62.52
C GLU A 350 7.83 10.18 63.44
N MET A 351 7.60 11.46 63.11
CA MET A 351 8.01 12.59 63.95
C MET A 351 7.37 12.56 65.34
N LYS A 352 6.07 12.26 65.44
CA LYS A 352 5.38 12.16 66.75
C LYS A 352 5.89 10.98 67.58
N THR A 353 6.26 9.89 66.93
CA THR A 353 6.87 8.72 67.59
C THR A 353 8.24 9.09 68.17
N GLN A 354 9.08 9.80 67.41
CA GLN A 354 10.35 10.34 67.91
C GLN A 354 10.17 11.33 69.07
N GLN A 355 9.11 12.15 69.02
CA GLN A 355 8.82 13.12 70.10
C GLN A 355 8.45 12.43 71.42
N LEU A 356 7.85 11.24 71.38
CA LEU A 356 7.57 10.43 72.57
C LEU A 356 8.87 9.90 73.21
N GLU A 357 9.87 9.53 72.40
CA GLU A 357 11.20 9.09 72.89
C GLU A 357 11.94 10.21 73.64
N ILE A 358 11.73 11.47 73.24
CA ILE A 358 12.36 12.65 73.86
C ILE A 358 11.60 13.11 75.12
N LYS A 359 10.26 13.10 75.08
CA LYS A 359 9.42 13.58 76.19
C LYS A 359 8.14 12.75 76.33
N LEU A 360 8.15 11.86 77.31
CA LEU A 360 6.99 11.04 77.65
C LEU A 360 5.87 11.89 78.26
N SER A 361 4.71 11.90 77.62
CA SER A 361 3.51 12.58 78.12
C SER A 361 2.26 11.89 77.56
N ASN A 362 1.22 11.77 78.39
CA ASN A 362 -0.08 11.23 77.99
C ASN A 362 -0.67 11.97 76.77
N LYS A 363 -0.34 13.26 76.61
CA LYS A 363 -0.75 14.06 75.44
C LYS A 363 -0.08 13.55 74.15
N THR A 364 1.21 13.23 74.22
CA THR A 364 1.99 12.72 73.08
C THR A 364 1.48 11.34 72.64
N GLU A 365 1.09 10.47 73.58
CA GLU A 365 0.48 9.16 73.27
C GLU A 365 -0.84 9.29 72.50
N GLU A 366 -1.72 10.20 72.91
CA GLU A 366 -2.99 10.46 72.21
C GLU A 366 -2.76 11.06 70.80
N ASP A 367 -1.78 11.96 70.66
CA ASP A 367 -1.40 12.51 69.36
C ASP A 367 -0.83 11.44 68.41
N ILE A 368 -0.10 10.43 68.92
CA ILE A 368 0.36 9.27 68.15
C ILE A 368 -0.82 8.40 67.71
N LYS A 369 -1.76 8.07 68.62
CA LYS A 369 -2.97 7.31 68.26
C LYS A 369 -3.73 8.01 67.13
N LYS A 370 -3.88 9.33 67.22
CA LYS A 370 -4.53 10.17 66.21
C LYS A 370 -3.77 10.19 64.89
N ALA A 371 -2.44 10.34 64.92
CA ALA A 371 -1.60 10.31 63.73
C ALA A 371 -1.63 8.95 63.03
N ARG A 372 -1.60 7.85 63.80
CA ARG A 372 -1.71 6.48 63.28
C ARG A 372 -3.04 6.27 62.56
N ARG A 373 -4.18 6.65 63.18
CA ARG A 373 -5.50 6.58 62.53
C ARG A 373 -5.54 7.36 61.22
N LYS A 374 -4.98 8.58 61.20
CA LYS A 374 -4.89 9.40 59.98
C LYS A 374 -4.00 8.79 58.90
N SER A 375 -2.92 8.11 59.27
CA SER A 375 -2.04 7.40 58.33
C SER A 375 -2.74 6.16 57.76
N THR A 376 -3.44 5.37 58.58
CA THR A 376 -4.25 4.24 58.12
C THR A 376 -5.34 4.71 57.16
N GLN A 377 -6.10 5.76 57.52
CA GLN A 377 -7.13 6.33 56.66
C GLN A 377 -6.57 6.81 55.31
N ALA A 378 -5.39 7.43 55.29
CA ALA A 378 -4.74 7.84 54.04
C ALA A 378 -4.30 6.63 53.18
N GLY A 379 -3.99 5.50 53.82
CA GLY A 379 -3.72 4.23 53.14
C GLY A 379 -4.99 3.66 52.48
N ASP A 380 -6.11 3.65 53.20
CA ASP A 380 -7.41 3.21 52.66
C ASP A 380 -7.88 4.13 51.53
N ASP A 381 -7.61 5.44 51.63
CA ASP A 381 -7.89 6.41 50.58
C ASP A 381 -7.04 6.16 49.32
N LEU A 382 -5.76 5.88 49.48
CA LEU A 382 -4.89 5.51 48.36
C LEU A 382 -5.37 4.22 47.68
N MET A 383 -5.72 3.20 48.47
CA MET A 383 -6.24 1.92 47.93
C MET A 383 -7.47 2.16 47.06
N ARG A 384 -8.44 2.93 47.55
CA ARG A 384 -9.63 3.31 46.79
C ARG A 384 -9.31 4.10 45.53
N CYS A 385 -8.36 5.04 45.59
CA CYS A 385 -7.94 5.80 44.41
C CYS A 385 -7.29 4.89 43.35
N VAL A 386 -6.47 3.92 43.78
CA VAL A 386 -5.84 2.93 42.88
C VAL A 386 -6.89 2.01 42.25
N ASP A 387 -7.89 1.56 43.00
CA ASP A 387 -8.98 0.74 42.47
C ASP A 387 -9.76 1.49 41.37
N LEU A 388 -10.11 2.75 41.61
CA LEU A 388 -10.79 3.59 40.63
C LEU A 388 -9.92 3.91 39.40
N TYR A 389 -8.60 4.02 39.58
CA TYR A 389 -7.65 4.14 38.47
C TYR A 389 -7.63 2.86 37.62
N ASN A 390 -7.51 1.69 38.24
CA ASN A 390 -7.49 0.40 37.55
C ASN A 390 -8.81 0.13 36.81
N GLN A 391 -9.95 0.49 37.41
CA GLN A 391 -11.26 0.40 36.74
C GLN A 391 -11.34 1.31 35.50
N ALA A 392 -10.88 2.56 35.62
CA ALA A 392 -10.84 3.49 34.48
C ALA A 392 -9.88 3.00 33.37
N GLN A 393 -8.72 2.45 33.75
CA GLN A 393 -7.76 1.89 32.79
C GLN A 393 -8.34 0.66 32.08
N SER A 394 -9.01 -0.25 32.80
CA SER A 394 -9.62 -1.46 32.22
C SER A 394 -10.74 -1.09 31.26
N LYS A 395 -11.59 -0.12 31.63
CA LYS A 395 -12.63 0.41 30.73
C LYS A 395 -12.04 1.03 29.46
N TRP A 396 -11.00 1.86 29.59
CA TRP A 396 -10.31 2.43 28.44
C TRP A 396 -9.67 1.33 27.57
N PHE A 397 -9.06 0.32 28.19
CA PHE A 397 -8.43 -0.81 27.50
C PHE A 397 -9.45 -1.58 26.64
N GLU A 398 -10.57 -2.02 27.22
CA GLU A 398 -11.60 -2.79 26.49
C GLU A 398 -12.20 -1.99 25.31
N GLU A 399 -12.52 -0.71 25.54
CA GLU A 399 -13.03 0.19 24.50
C GLU A 399 -11.97 0.46 23.41
N MET A 400 -10.69 0.56 23.78
CA MET A 400 -9.59 0.71 22.83
C MET A 400 -9.40 -0.56 21.98
N VAL A 401 -9.43 -1.77 22.58
CA VAL A 401 -9.34 -3.03 21.84
C VAL A 401 -10.46 -3.14 20.81
N THR A 402 -11.71 -2.99 21.25
CA THR A 402 -12.88 -3.13 20.38
C THR A 402 -12.90 -2.09 19.26
N THR A 403 -12.60 -0.83 19.59
CA THR A 403 -12.56 0.25 18.60
C THR A 403 -11.44 0.07 17.58
N THR A 404 -10.24 -0.35 18.01
CA THR A 404 -9.11 -0.57 17.09
C THR A 404 -9.35 -1.76 16.15
N LEU A 405 -9.98 -2.84 16.64
CA LEU A 405 -10.41 -3.96 15.79
C LEU A 405 -11.46 -3.53 14.76
N GLU A 406 -12.40 -2.65 15.15
CA GLU A 406 -13.35 -2.10 14.18
C GLU A 406 -12.61 -1.27 13.12
N LEU A 407 -11.69 -0.38 13.51
CA LEU A 407 -10.87 0.39 12.54
C LEU A 407 -10.08 -0.52 11.58
N GLU A 408 -9.53 -1.63 12.08
CA GLU A 408 -8.85 -2.65 11.26
C GLU A 408 -9.82 -3.25 10.24
N ARG A 409 -11.00 -3.70 10.68
CA ARG A 409 -12.05 -4.22 9.80
C ARG A 409 -12.47 -3.20 8.74
N LEU A 410 -12.62 -1.93 9.13
CA LEU A 410 -12.97 -0.86 8.20
C LEU A 410 -11.92 -0.62 7.13
N GLU A 411 -10.63 -0.72 7.49
CA GLU A 411 -9.54 -0.58 6.53
C GLU A 411 -9.49 -1.75 5.55
N VAL A 412 -9.70 -2.98 6.02
CA VAL A 412 -9.78 -4.17 5.16
C VAL A 412 -10.93 -4.02 4.16
N GLU A 413 -12.14 -3.70 4.64
CA GLU A 413 -13.32 -3.48 3.80
C GLU A 413 -13.08 -2.38 2.74
N ARG A 414 -12.40 -1.29 3.12
CA ARG A 414 -12.03 -0.21 2.20
C ARG A 414 -11.09 -0.70 1.09
N VAL A 415 -10.05 -1.46 1.44
CA VAL A 415 -9.09 -2.00 0.48
C VAL A 415 -9.77 -2.98 -0.48
N GLU A 416 -10.61 -3.87 0.03
CA GLU A 416 -11.38 -4.82 -0.78
C GLU A 416 -12.35 -4.13 -1.75
N MET A 417 -13.07 -3.11 -1.27
CA MET A 417 -13.98 -2.31 -2.09
C MET A 417 -13.21 -1.59 -3.22
N ILE A 418 -12.06 -0.97 -2.93
CA ILE A 418 -11.23 -0.34 -3.97
C ILE A 418 -10.76 -1.37 -4.98
N ARG A 419 -10.24 -2.51 -4.52
CA ARG A 419 -9.80 -3.60 -5.41
C ARG A 419 -10.93 -4.04 -6.34
N GLN A 420 -12.13 -4.23 -5.81
CA GLN A 420 -13.32 -4.61 -6.60
C GLN A 420 -13.62 -3.60 -7.71
N HIS A 421 -13.63 -2.31 -7.41
CA HIS A 421 -13.95 -1.27 -8.40
C HIS A 421 -12.81 -1.03 -9.40
N LEU A 422 -11.56 -1.28 -9.02
CA LEU A 422 -10.45 -1.31 -9.98
C LEU A 422 -10.53 -2.54 -10.90
N CYS A 423 -10.98 -3.71 -10.41
CA CYS A 423 -11.30 -4.83 -11.27
C CYS A 423 -12.45 -4.49 -12.23
N GLN A 424 -13.50 -3.80 -11.75
CA GLN A 424 -14.59 -3.30 -12.61
C GLN A 424 -14.07 -2.37 -13.71
N TYR A 425 -13.18 -1.43 -13.37
CA TYR A 425 -12.51 -0.58 -14.37
C TYR A 425 -11.81 -1.41 -15.45
N THR A 426 -11.02 -2.43 -15.07
CA THR A 426 -10.32 -3.27 -16.05
C THR A 426 -11.29 -4.11 -16.89
N GLN A 427 -12.39 -4.59 -16.32
CA GLN A 427 -13.41 -5.34 -17.06
C GLN A 427 -14.08 -4.45 -18.12
N LEU A 428 -14.49 -3.24 -17.72
CA LEU A 428 -15.08 -2.26 -18.63
C LEU A 428 -14.13 -1.88 -19.76
N ARG A 429 -12.83 -1.73 -19.47
CA ARG A 429 -11.80 -1.50 -20.48
C ARG A 429 -11.74 -2.63 -21.51
N HIS A 430 -11.62 -3.88 -21.06
CA HIS A 430 -11.56 -5.03 -21.97
C HIS A 430 -12.83 -5.16 -22.83
N GLU A 431 -14.01 -5.01 -22.24
CA GLU A 431 -15.28 -5.06 -22.98
C GLU A 431 -15.38 -3.94 -24.01
N THR A 432 -14.95 -2.73 -23.65
CA THR A 432 -14.98 -1.58 -24.56
C THR A 432 -14.05 -1.78 -25.75
N ASP A 433 -12.82 -2.24 -25.51
CA ASP A 433 -11.86 -2.53 -26.58
C ASP A 433 -12.42 -3.60 -27.55
N MET A 434 -13.12 -4.62 -27.03
CA MET A 434 -13.80 -5.64 -27.84
C MET A 434 -14.95 -5.05 -28.67
N PHE A 435 -15.82 -4.20 -28.08
CA PHE A 435 -16.89 -3.55 -28.83
C PHE A 435 -16.34 -2.61 -29.90
N ASN A 436 -15.27 -1.87 -29.59
CA ASN A 436 -14.63 -0.99 -30.56
C ASN A 436 -14.01 -1.78 -31.72
N GLN A 437 -13.42 -2.95 -31.45
CA GLN A 437 -12.91 -3.81 -32.53
C GLN A 437 -14.03 -4.32 -33.45
N SER A 438 -15.24 -4.53 -32.95
CA SER A 438 -16.35 -5.03 -33.78
C SER A 438 -16.92 -3.98 -34.77
N THR A 439 -16.63 -2.68 -34.59
CA THR A 439 -17.21 -1.61 -35.43
C THR A 439 -16.67 -1.63 -36.88
N VAL A 440 -15.53 -2.28 -37.13
CA VAL A 440 -14.94 -2.38 -38.47
C VAL A 440 -15.49 -3.57 -39.28
N GLU A 441 -16.21 -4.52 -38.65
CA GLU A 441 -16.75 -5.68 -39.36
C GLU A 441 -17.69 -5.30 -40.53
N PRO A 442 -18.61 -4.32 -40.39
CA PRO A 442 -19.43 -3.86 -41.53
C PRO A 442 -18.61 -3.22 -42.65
N VAL A 443 -17.51 -2.54 -42.32
CA VAL A 443 -16.59 -1.96 -43.30
C VAL A 443 -15.94 -3.06 -44.12
N ASP A 444 -15.38 -4.07 -43.46
CA ASP A 444 -14.78 -5.24 -44.10
C ASP A 444 -15.79 -5.98 -45.01
N GLN A 445 -17.06 -6.05 -44.62
CA GLN A 445 -18.11 -6.66 -45.43
C GLN A 445 -18.37 -5.90 -46.73
N LEU A 446 -18.37 -4.56 -46.71
CA LEU A 446 -18.55 -3.76 -47.92
C LEU A 446 -17.29 -3.72 -48.78
N LEU A 447 -16.10 -3.65 -48.17
CA LEU A 447 -14.83 -3.69 -48.90
C LEU A 447 -14.70 -4.96 -49.75
N ARG A 448 -15.15 -6.12 -49.24
CA ARG A 448 -15.19 -7.37 -50.02
C ARG A 448 -16.16 -7.35 -51.21
N LYS A 449 -17.12 -6.42 -51.22
CA LYS A 449 -18.13 -6.26 -52.29
C LYS A 449 -17.74 -5.21 -53.33
N VAL A 450 -16.64 -4.48 -53.12
CA VAL A 450 -16.17 -3.47 -54.08
C VAL A 450 -15.79 -4.14 -55.40
N ASP A 451 -16.41 -3.69 -56.49
CA ASP A 451 -16.24 -4.25 -57.83
C ASP A 451 -15.99 -3.13 -58.85
N PRO A 452 -14.71 -2.89 -59.22
CA PRO A 452 -14.36 -1.83 -60.16
C PRO A 452 -15.02 -1.96 -61.53
N ALA A 453 -15.36 -3.17 -61.97
CA ALA A 453 -15.99 -3.38 -63.27
C ALA A 453 -17.46 -2.95 -63.23
N LYS A 454 -18.19 -3.29 -62.16
CA LYS A 454 -19.58 -2.84 -61.96
C LYS A 454 -19.66 -1.33 -61.75
N ASP A 455 -18.76 -0.76 -60.97
CA ASP A 455 -18.74 0.69 -60.74
C ASP A 455 -18.49 1.45 -62.06
N ARG A 456 -17.53 0.99 -62.88
CA ARG A 456 -17.31 1.54 -64.23
C ARG A 456 -18.55 1.40 -65.11
N GLU A 457 -19.22 0.25 -65.08
CA GLU A 457 -20.43 0.02 -65.87
C GLU A 457 -21.56 0.97 -65.46
N LEU A 458 -21.79 1.14 -64.16
CA LEU A 458 -22.78 2.09 -63.60
C LEU A 458 -22.49 3.51 -64.10
N TRP A 459 -21.25 3.98 -63.95
CA TRP A 459 -20.88 5.33 -64.34
C TRP A 459 -21.01 5.57 -65.85
N VAL A 460 -20.50 4.65 -66.69
CA VAL A 460 -20.61 4.75 -68.16
C VAL A 460 -22.07 4.73 -68.60
N ARG A 461 -22.93 3.93 -67.95
CA ARG A 461 -24.35 3.85 -68.30
C ARG A 461 -25.07 5.19 -68.14
N GLU A 462 -24.72 5.93 -67.10
CA GLU A 462 -25.27 7.25 -66.81
C GLU A 462 -24.64 8.37 -67.65
N HIS A 463 -23.33 8.29 -67.92
CA HIS A 463 -22.56 9.38 -68.52
C HIS A 463 -22.14 9.18 -69.99
N LYS A 464 -22.52 8.07 -70.65
CA LYS A 464 -22.16 7.83 -72.06
C LYS A 464 -22.67 8.97 -72.97
N THR A 465 -21.81 9.43 -73.87
CA THR A 465 -22.12 10.47 -74.86
C THR A 465 -22.51 9.92 -76.22
N GLY A 466 -22.39 8.60 -76.42
CA GLY A 466 -22.69 7.90 -77.65
C GLY A 466 -22.03 6.52 -77.66
N ASN A 467 -22.57 5.60 -78.46
CA ASN A 467 -22.04 4.25 -78.65
C ASN A 467 -21.63 3.99 -80.11
N ILE A 468 -21.78 4.98 -80.99
CA ILE A 468 -21.39 4.91 -82.39
C ILE A 468 -19.98 5.49 -82.53
N ARG A 469 -19.08 4.75 -83.17
CA ARG A 469 -17.74 5.25 -83.48
C ARG A 469 -17.80 6.14 -84.73
N PRO A 470 -16.98 7.20 -84.80
CA PRO A 470 -16.83 7.99 -86.03
C PRO A 470 -16.45 7.11 -87.24
N VAL A 471 -16.90 7.50 -88.43
CA VAL A 471 -16.57 6.87 -89.73
C VAL A 471 -16.00 7.93 -90.68
N ASP A 472 -15.28 7.48 -91.70
CA ASP A 472 -14.71 8.35 -92.72
C ASP A 472 -15.80 8.99 -93.60
N MET A 473 -15.52 10.18 -94.14
CA MET A 473 -16.39 10.84 -95.11
C MET A 473 -16.27 10.18 -96.49
N GLU A 474 -17.40 9.95 -97.16
CA GLU A 474 -17.44 9.48 -98.55
C GLU A 474 -17.05 10.60 -99.53
N ILE A 475 -16.44 10.23 -100.66
CA ILE A 475 -15.95 11.15 -101.73
C ILE A 475 -17.04 11.42 -102.75
#